data_AF-A0A699VYJ2-F1
#
_entry.id   AF-A0A699VYJ2-F1
#
_cell.length_a   1.000
_cell.length_b   1.000
_cell.length_c   1.000
_cell.angle_alpha   90.00
_cell.angle_beta   90.00
_cell.angle_gamma   90.00
#
_symmetry.space_group_name_H-M   'P 1'
#
loop_
_entity.id
_entity.type
_entity.pdbx_description
1 polymer ?
#
loop_
_entity_poly.entity_id
_entity_poly.type
_entity_poly.pdbx_seq_one_letter_code
_entity_poly.pdbx_strand_id
1 'polypeptide(L)'
;LVKALQQGGATIEYKNHLGYPPILTKGGFKGNQEYKTPGHYTIEGDASSASYFLAASAIKGGSVKVLGIGQKSIQGDIKFADILEKMGA
;
A
#
# COMPACT_ATOMS: atom_id res chain seq x y z
N LEU A 1 8.09 -3.82 -0.57
CA LEU A 1 9.34 -4.36 0.01
C LEU A 1 9.10 -5.52 0.99
N VAL A 2 8.44 -5.32 2.13
CA VAL A 2 8.21 -6.38 3.16
C VAL A 2 7.60 -7.66 2.59
N LYS A 3 6.52 -7.54 1.81
CA LYS A 3 5.89 -8.71 1.14
C LYS A 3 6.85 -9.46 0.22
N ALA A 4 7.72 -8.75 -0.51
CA ALA A 4 8.70 -9.36 -1.40
C ALA A 4 9.77 -10.12 -0.62
N LEU A 5 10.21 -9.59 0.53
CA LEU A 5 11.14 -10.28 1.42
C LEU A 5 10.51 -11.54 2.01
N GLN A 6 9.24 -11.47 2.44
CA GLN A 6 8.49 -12.63 2.92
C GLN A 6 8.30 -13.70 1.84
N GLN A 7 8.00 -13.30 0.60
CA GLN A 7 7.93 -14.20 -0.55
C GLN A 7 9.29 -14.86 -0.84
N GLY A 8 10.39 -14.15 -0.64
CA GLY A 8 11.75 -14.70 -0.71
C GLY A 8 12.11 -15.64 0.45
N GLY A 9 11.19 -15.85 1.40
CA GLY A 9 11.33 -16.74 2.55
C GLY A 9 11.85 -16.06 3.82
N ALA A 10 12.12 -14.75 3.78
CA ALA A 10 12.58 -14.01 4.96
C ALA A 10 11.45 -13.85 6.00
N THR A 11 11.76 -14.14 7.26
CA THR A 11 10.83 -13.84 8.36
C THR A 11 11.01 -12.37 8.76
N ILE A 12 9.91 -11.62 8.79
CA ILE A 12 9.91 -10.19 9.14
C ILE A 12 9.19 -9.98 10.48
N GLU A 13 9.90 -9.43 11.46
CA GLU A 13 9.37 -9.04 12.77
C GLU A 13 9.42 -7.51 12.91
N TYR A 14 8.32 -6.91 13.38
CA TYR A 14 8.26 -5.48 13.68
C TYR A 14 8.57 -5.25 15.17
N LYS A 15 9.53 -4.37 15.49
CA LYS A 15 9.95 -4.18 16.89
C LYS A 15 8.96 -3.38 17.73
N ASN A 16 8.37 -2.34 17.15
CA ASN A 16 7.58 -1.35 17.90
C ASN A 16 6.10 -1.37 17.47
N HIS A 17 5.86 -1.09 16.19
CA HIS A 17 4.52 -1.00 15.63
C HIS A 17 4.41 -1.85 14.38
N LEU A 18 3.37 -2.68 14.33
CA LEU A 18 3.08 -3.50 13.16
C LEU A 18 2.92 -2.58 11.93
N GLY A 19 3.71 -2.85 10.89
CA GLY A 19 3.71 -2.07 9.64
C GLY A 19 4.72 -0.92 9.59
N TYR A 20 5.39 -0.55 10.69
CA TYR A 20 6.32 0.58 10.74
C TYR A 20 7.75 0.18 11.15
N PRO A 21 8.79 0.77 10.54
CA PRO A 21 10.18 0.56 10.97
C PRO A 21 10.37 0.94 12.46
N PRO A 22 11.35 0.33 13.16
CA PRO A 22 12.34 -0.61 12.64
C PRO A 22 11.84 -2.07 12.53
N ILE A 23 12.28 -2.77 11.48
CA ILE A 23 12.03 -4.20 11.25
C ILE A 23 13.29 -5.03 11.53
N LEU A 24 13.09 -6.25 12.01
CA LEU A 24 14.12 -7.27 12.10
C LEU A 24 13.84 -8.35 11.06
N THR A 25 14.83 -8.64 10.23
CA THR A 25 14.78 -9.70 9.22
C THR A 25 15.54 -10.92 9.74
N LYS A 26 14.91 -12.09 9.78
CA LYS A 26 15.55 -13.35 10.21
C LYS A 26 15.46 -14.40 9.10
N GLY A 27 16.64 -14.96 8.75
CA GLY A 27 16.81 -16.13 7.90
C GLY A 27 16.20 -16.03 6.48
N GLY A 28 16.14 -17.18 5.79
CA GLY A 28 15.02 -17.48 4.91
C GLY A 28 15.22 -17.42 3.39
N PHE A 29 16.33 -16.93 2.86
CA PHE A 29 16.57 -17.02 1.41
C PHE A 29 16.93 -18.45 1.02
N LYS A 30 15.92 -19.27 0.72
CA LYS A 30 16.14 -20.57 0.06
C LYS A 30 16.59 -20.29 -1.38
N GLY A 31 17.79 -20.72 -1.77
CA GLY A 31 18.21 -20.71 -3.17
C GLY A 31 17.30 -21.60 -4.04
N ASN A 32 17.38 -21.46 -5.38
CA ASN A 32 16.51 -22.17 -6.33
C ASN A 32 14.99 -21.93 -6.14
N GLN A 33 14.60 -20.76 -5.64
CA GLN A 33 13.20 -20.34 -5.71
C GLN A 33 12.88 -19.82 -7.10
N GLU A 34 11.86 -20.40 -7.72
CA GLU A 34 11.29 -19.90 -8.96
C GLU A 34 10.16 -18.92 -8.64
N TYR A 35 10.22 -17.73 -9.23
CA TYR A 35 9.10 -16.79 -9.19
C TYR A 35 7.93 -17.38 -9.97
N LYS A 36 6.86 -17.75 -9.26
CA LYS A 36 5.59 -18.08 -9.91
C LYS A 36 4.90 -16.81 -10.34
N THR A 37 4.61 -16.70 -11.64
CA THR A 37 3.82 -15.58 -12.15
C THR A 37 2.41 -15.66 -11.55
N PRO A 38 1.86 -14.55 -11.03
CA PRO A 38 0.46 -14.47 -10.64
C PRO A 38 -0.51 -14.45 -11.85
N GLY A 39 0.01 -14.50 -13.09
CA GLY A 39 -0.76 -14.36 -14.31
C GLY A 39 -1.06 -12.88 -14.60
N HIS A 40 -2.01 -12.31 -13.86
CA HIS A 40 -2.35 -10.89 -13.94
C HIS A 40 -2.08 -10.21 -12.59
N TYR A 41 -1.27 -9.15 -12.61
CA TYR A 41 -0.95 -8.38 -11.41
C TYR A 41 -1.05 -6.88 -11.74
N THR A 42 -2.07 -6.23 -11.20
CA THR A 42 -2.25 -4.78 -11.35
C THR A 42 -1.31 -4.06 -10.38
N ILE A 43 -0.43 -3.21 -10.92
CA ILE A 43 0.37 -2.30 -10.10
C ILE A 43 -0.53 -1.17 -9.64
N GLU A 44 -0.60 -0.96 -8.33
CA GLU A 44 -1.32 0.18 -7.78
C GLU A 44 -0.70 1.49 -8.26
N GLY A 45 -1.53 2.47 -8.58
CA GLY A 45 -1.07 3.83 -8.85
C GLY A 45 -0.46 4.47 -7.60
N ASP A 46 0.12 5.67 -7.74
CA ASP A 46 0.67 6.41 -6.60
C ASP A 46 -0.44 7.06 -5.75
N ALA A 47 -0.58 6.60 -4.50
CA ALA A 47 -1.60 7.07 -3.57
C ALA A 47 -1.35 8.52 -3.12
N SER A 48 -0.08 8.96 -3.07
CA SER A 48 0.26 10.36 -2.83
C SER A 48 -0.34 11.26 -3.92
N SER A 49 -0.12 10.93 -5.20
CA SER A 49 -0.68 11.69 -6.32
C SER A 49 -2.21 11.62 -6.42
N ALA A 50 -2.82 10.49 -6.08
CA ALA A 50 -4.28 10.35 -6.07
C ALA A 50 -4.97 11.31 -5.09
N SER A 51 -4.29 11.67 -4.00
CA SER A 51 -4.82 12.55 -2.95
C SER A 51 -5.21 13.94 -3.48
N TYR A 52 -4.53 14.45 -4.51
CA TYR A 52 -4.87 15.74 -5.12
C TYR A 52 -6.25 15.76 -5.77
N PHE A 53 -6.60 14.69 -6.48
CA PHE A 53 -7.91 14.58 -7.14
C PHE A 53 -9.04 14.41 -6.13
N LEU A 54 -8.80 13.63 -5.07
CA LEU A 54 -9.75 13.47 -3.98
C LEU A 54 -9.98 14.81 -3.25
N ALA A 55 -8.90 15.51 -2.88
CA ALA A 55 -8.99 16.83 -2.25
C ALA A 55 -9.69 17.85 -3.13
N ALA A 56 -9.42 17.86 -4.44
CA ALA A 56 -10.08 18.77 -5.37
C ALA A 56 -11.61 18.56 -5.40
N SER A 57 -12.06 17.30 -5.37
CA SER A 57 -13.49 16.98 -5.32
C SER A 57 -14.13 17.38 -3.99
N ALA A 58 -13.44 17.17 -2.87
CA ALA A 58 -13.88 17.57 -1.54
C ALA A 58 -14.02 19.10 -1.41
N ILE A 59 -13.09 19.87 -2.01
CA ILE A 59 -13.10 21.34 -1.94
C ILE A 59 -14.16 21.95 -2.86
N LYS A 60 -14.22 21.50 -4.12
CA LYS A 60 -15.11 22.11 -5.13
C LYS A 60 -16.57 21.67 -4.97
N GLY A 61 -16.80 20.53 -4.34
CA GLY A 61 -18.07 19.83 -4.36
C GLY A 61 -18.24 19.05 -5.67
N GLY A 62 -18.61 17.77 -5.57
CA GLY A 62 -18.77 16.85 -6.70
C GLY A 62 -18.21 15.47 -6.38
N SER A 63 -18.40 14.51 -7.29
CA SER A 63 -17.92 13.13 -7.13
C SER A 63 -16.80 12.82 -8.11
N VAL A 64 -15.66 12.34 -7.60
CA VAL A 64 -14.53 11.87 -8.40
C VAL A 64 -14.20 10.44 -7.98
N LYS A 65 -14.01 9.55 -8.97
CA LYS A 65 -13.58 8.18 -8.75
C LYS A 65 -12.16 7.99 -9.27
N VAL A 66 -11.21 7.80 -8.36
CA VAL A 66 -9.84 7.43 -8.72
C VAL A 66 -9.77 5.91 -8.92
N LEU A 67 -9.24 5.49 -10.06
CA LEU A 67 -9.02 4.07 -10.39
C LEU A 67 -7.54 3.71 -10.20
N GLY A 68 -7.26 2.43 -9.94
CA GLY A 68 -5.89 1.94 -9.77
C GLY A 68 -5.34 2.06 -8.33
N ILE A 69 -6.12 2.61 -7.41
CA ILE A 69 -5.88 2.60 -5.96
C ILE A 69 -7.20 2.24 -5.28
N GLY A 70 -7.16 1.39 -4.27
CA GLY A 70 -8.36 0.96 -3.54
C GLY A 70 -8.10 0.82 -2.05
N GLN A 71 -9.15 0.54 -1.28
CA GLN A 71 -9.11 0.44 0.18
C GLN A 71 -8.17 -0.65 0.71
N LYS A 72 -7.80 -1.63 -0.13
CA LYS A 72 -6.83 -2.68 0.20
C LYS A 72 -5.38 -2.30 -0.12
N SER A 73 -5.15 -1.06 -0.54
CA SER A 73 -3.81 -0.57 -0.87
C SER A 73 -2.89 -0.68 0.35
N ILE A 74 -1.66 -1.11 0.09
CA ILE A 74 -0.61 -1.18 1.10
C ILE A 74 0.10 0.15 1.29
N GLN A 75 -0.20 1.16 0.47
CA GLN A 75 0.42 2.47 0.54
C GLN A 75 -0.16 3.24 1.72
N GLY A 76 0.70 3.84 2.54
CA GLY A 76 0.26 4.57 3.75
C GLY A 76 -0.68 5.74 3.44
N ASP A 77 -0.50 6.35 2.26
CA ASP A 77 -1.20 7.56 1.85
C ASP A 77 -2.68 7.33 1.54
N ILE A 78 -3.12 6.07 1.40
CA ILE A 78 -4.54 5.73 1.23
C ILE A 78 -5.41 6.27 2.39
N LYS A 79 -4.82 6.40 3.58
CA LYS A 79 -5.48 6.96 4.78
C LYS A 79 -5.87 8.43 4.62
N PHE A 80 -5.39 9.12 3.57
CA PHE A 80 -5.84 10.47 3.24
C PHE A 80 -7.34 10.50 2.87
N ALA A 81 -7.85 9.43 2.25
CA ALA A 81 -9.29 9.31 1.97
C ALA A 81 -10.12 9.31 3.26
N ASP A 82 -9.68 8.59 4.30
CA ASP A 82 -10.35 8.56 5.61
C ASP A 82 -10.35 9.95 6.28
N ILE A 83 -9.32 10.77 6.02
CA ILE A 83 -9.25 12.14 6.53
C ILE A 83 -10.27 13.03 5.82
N LEU A 84 -10.38 12.91 4.49
CA LEU A 84 -11.36 13.65 3.71
C LEU A 84 -12.79 13.30 4.14
N GLU A 85 -13.09 12.02 4.37
CA GLU A 85 -14.39 11.58 4.90
C GLU A 85 -14.69 12.24 6.26
N LYS A 86 -13.71 12.29 7.17
CA LYS A 86 -13.85 12.99 8.46
C LYS A 86 -14.04 14.50 8.33
N MET A 87 -13.59 15.10 7.23
CA MET A 87 -13.80 16.51 6.91
C MET A 87 -15.19 16.76 6.30
N GLY A 88 -15.99 15.72 6.06
CA GLY A 88 -17.35 15.81 5.53
C GLY A 88 -17.44 15.74 4.01
N ALA A 89 -16.41 15.20 3.35
CA ALA A 89 -16.42 14.92 1.91
C ALA A 89 -17.31 13.72 1.54
#